data_AF-A0A1G1T6M2-F1
#
_entry.id   AF-A0A1G1T6M2-F1
#
_cell.length_a   1.000
_cell.length_b   1.000
_cell.length_c   1.000
_cell.angle_alpha   90.00
_cell.angle_beta   90.00
_cell.angle_gamma   90.00
#
_symmetry.space_group_name_H-M   'P 1'
#
loop_
_entity.id
_entity.type
_entity.pdbx_description
1 polymer ?
#
loop_
_entity_poly.entity_id
_entity_poly.type
_entity_poly.pdbx_seq_one_letter_code
_entity_poly.pdbx_strand_id
1 'polypeptide(L)'
;MTFRKSLGQLLGIQPGEEAAQGDLPAHDAPALVAALGHPRQHRAAAQCLEQLGPSAIPALAAALPAALATADAALLRRMAQVAGLFDTPGSRQLMVELIRNENLFARAAALRASTPKPEPAEAAVFETVVQRELQLARQLLHGQATAPVVLAKALAYELQGIQSRLFGLLVRLYSPQLIAEAQRNVMAHAAPERQDTALELLSHLIPQPVYQCLQTLLGTAPPLAKARAFDQLLGPPPTALPPVAELVAVQGLAAFADWTLAQALEAWKPTAATVKALLPHLRAQNRLVRESAIAALRRLAENQPVVHQALLHHWPHAAPPFAMLADSDSARVSALERIRILQNTALFAETPEHVLSAIVPIMNEVEYATDQQIFAKGDHGAALFILHEGQVGIFNGNLHLATFGAGEFFGELALLDAEPRSATARTLKPVLALRLDQDDFYDVMGDRPEVLRNILRVLCQRLRRQNEKMQATA
;
A
#
# COMPACT_ATOMS: atom_id res chain seq x y z
N MET A 1 14.86 -31.37 -4.83
CA MET A 1 13.63 -31.71 -5.59
C MET A 1 12.64 -30.57 -5.69
N THR A 2 12.47 -29.73 -4.66
CA THR A 2 11.50 -28.61 -4.63
C THR A 2 11.79 -27.50 -5.65
N PHE A 3 13.06 -27.12 -5.83
CA PHE A 3 13.48 -26.03 -6.71
C PHE A 3 13.17 -26.25 -8.21
N ARG A 4 13.49 -27.43 -8.75
CA ARG A 4 13.22 -27.78 -10.17
C ARG A 4 11.72 -27.91 -10.47
N LYS A 5 10.91 -28.36 -9.50
CA LYS A 5 9.45 -28.39 -9.62
C LYS A 5 8.88 -26.97 -9.71
N SER A 6 9.36 -26.05 -8.89
CA SER A 6 8.93 -24.64 -8.92
C SER A 6 9.35 -23.93 -10.21
N LEU A 7 10.58 -24.12 -10.68
CA LEU A 7 11.06 -23.53 -11.95
C LEU A 7 10.32 -24.12 -13.17
N GLY A 8 10.12 -25.44 -13.21
CA GLY A 8 9.38 -26.11 -14.28
C GLY A 8 7.89 -25.72 -14.33
N GLN A 9 7.24 -25.53 -13.17
CA GLN A 9 5.87 -24.99 -13.11
C GLN A 9 5.78 -23.50 -13.49
N LEU A 10 6.81 -22.70 -13.19
CA LEU A 10 6.87 -21.28 -13.55
C LEU A 10 7.11 -21.04 -15.04
N LEU A 11 7.97 -21.84 -15.66
CA LEU A 11 8.39 -21.69 -17.06
C LEU A 11 7.61 -22.59 -18.04
N GLY A 12 6.68 -23.42 -17.56
CA GLY A 12 5.88 -24.32 -18.40
C GLY A 12 6.67 -25.50 -19.00
N ILE A 13 7.79 -25.88 -18.39
CA ILE A 13 8.69 -26.95 -18.89
C ILE A 13 8.15 -28.32 -18.42
N GLN A 14 7.95 -29.25 -19.37
CA GLN A 14 7.47 -30.61 -19.10
C GLN A 14 8.43 -31.38 -18.16
N PRO A 15 7.92 -32.27 -17.28
CA PRO A 15 8.76 -33.06 -16.38
C PRO A 15 9.49 -34.15 -17.18
N GLY A 16 10.67 -33.82 -17.74
CA GLY A 16 11.46 -34.78 -18.52
C GLY A 16 12.75 -34.25 -19.14
N GLU A 17 12.95 -32.93 -19.27
CA GLU A 17 14.22 -32.37 -19.75
C GLU A 17 15.18 -32.13 -18.57
N GLU A 18 16.00 -33.14 -18.30
CA GLU A 18 17.06 -33.08 -17.30
C GLU A 18 18.20 -32.14 -17.76
N ALA A 19 18.13 -30.87 -17.37
CA ALA A 19 19.30 -29.98 -17.42
C ALA A 19 20.32 -30.40 -16.33
N ALA A 20 21.53 -30.71 -16.76
CA ALA A 20 22.66 -31.15 -15.95
C ALA A 20 23.05 -30.13 -14.86
N GLN A 21 23.63 -30.62 -13.76
CA GLN A 21 24.18 -29.83 -12.66
C GLN A 21 25.21 -28.81 -13.17
N GLY A 22 24.99 -27.51 -12.96
CA GLY A 22 26.03 -26.51 -13.22
C GLY A 22 25.55 -25.08 -13.33
N ASP A 23 24.66 -24.77 -14.26
CA ASP A 23 24.27 -23.40 -14.56
C ASP A 23 22.78 -23.33 -14.89
N LEU A 24 22.00 -22.62 -14.07
CA LEU A 24 20.76 -22.03 -14.57
C LEU A 24 21.17 -21.02 -15.63
N PRO A 25 20.68 -21.12 -16.86
CA PRO A 25 21.18 -20.27 -17.89
C PRO A 25 20.64 -18.85 -17.67
N ALA A 26 21.52 -17.85 -17.68
CA ALA A 26 21.20 -16.45 -17.43
C ALA A 26 20.12 -15.86 -18.37
N HIS A 27 19.70 -16.59 -19.41
CA HIS A 27 18.62 -16.20 -20.32
C HIS A 27 17.23 -16.19 -19.69
N ASP A 28 17.01 -16.89 -18.59
CA ASP A 28 15.70 -16.95 -17.91
C ASP A 28 15.45 -15.80 -16.93
N ALA A 29 16.47 -14.99 -16.62
CA ALA A 29 16.38 -13.92 -15.64
C ALA A 29 15.28 -12.86 -15.96
N PRO A 30 15.07 -12.43 -17.23
CA PRO A 30 13.98 -11.49 -17.55
C PRO A 30 12.58 -12.06 -17.29
N ALA A 31 12.37 -13.36 -17.55
CA ALA A 31 11.09 -14.02 -17.30
C ALA A 31 10.81 -14.13 -15.80
N LEU A 32 11.84 -14.41 -14.99
CA LEU A 32 11.73 -14.42 -13.53
C LEU A 32 11.43 -13.02 -12.98
N VAL A 33 12.01 -11.95 -13.55
CA VAL A 33 11.68 -10.57 -13.14
C VAL A 33 10.24 -10.21 -13.49
N ALA A 34 9.72 -10.64 -14.64
CA ALA A 34 8.30 -10.47 -14.96
C ALA A 34 7.40 -11.22 -13.94
N ALA A 35 7.80 -12.44 -13.55
CA ALA A 35 7.10 -13.25 -12.56
C ALA A 35 7.10 -12.64 -11.14
N LEU A 36 8.01 -11.71 -10.81
CA LEU A 36 7.96 -10.96 -9.55
C LEU A 36 6.71 -10.08 -9.43
N GLY A 37 6.10 -9.68 -10.55
CA GLY A 37 4.86 -8.90 -10.57
C GLY A 37 3.61 -9.77 -10.30
N HIS A 38 3.71 -11.10 -10.42
CA HIS A 38 2.56 -11.99 -10.31
C HIS A 38 2.26 -12.42 -8.85
N PRO A 39 1.02 -12.26 -8.35
CA PRO A 39 0.65 -12.56 -6.96
C PRO A 39 0.90 -14.00 -6.50
N ARG A 40 0.84 -14.99 -7.39
CA ARG A 40 1.06 -16.41 -7.03
C ARG A 40 2.48 -16.91 -7.28
N GLN A 41 3.24 -16.18 -8.09
CA GLN A 41 4.52 -16.63 -8.62
C GLN A 41 5.71 -15.88 -8.01
N HIS A 42 5.46 -14.70 -7.42
CA HIS A 42 6.52 -13.82 -6.94
C HIS A 42 7.47 -14.47 -5.92
N ARG A 43 6.96 -15.30 -4.99
CA ARG A 43 7.81 -15.94 -3.96
C ARG A 43 8.80 -16.91 -4.59
N ALA A 44 8.30 -17.75 -5.50
CA ALA A 44 9.13 -18.72 -6.22
C ALA A 44 10.10 -17.99 -7.17
N ALA A 45 9.66 -16.93 -7.84
CA ALA A 45 10.51 -16.11 -8.69
C ALA A 45 11.64 -15.41 -7.89
N ALA A 46 11.34 -14.84 -6.73
CA ALA A 46 12.34 -14.23 -5.84
C ALA A 46 13.38 -15.25 -5.36
N GLN A 47 12.94 -16.45 -4.96
CA GLN A 47 13.85 -17.54 -4.58
C GLN A 47 14.74 -18.00 -5.75
N CYS A 48 14.22 -18.03 -6.97
CA CYS A 48 15.02 -18.36 -8.15
C CYS A 48 16.05 -17.27 -8.47
N LEU A 49 15.68 -16.00 -8.35
CA LEU A 49 16.61 -14.89 -8.53
C LEU A 49 17.68 -14.83 -7.45
N GLU A 50 17.34 -15.18 -6.21
CA GLU A 50 18.31 -15.33 -5.11
C GLU A 50 19.35 -16.41 -5.44
N GLN A 51 18.90 -17.54 -5.99
CA GLN A 51 19.80 -18.65 -6.39
C GLN A 51 20.64 -18.34 -7.63
N LEU A 52 20.16 -17.50 -8.54
CA LEU A 52 20.95 -16.98 -9.68
C LEU A 52 22.10 -16.06 -9.23
N GLY A 53 22.03 -15.53 -8.00
CA GLY A 53 23.08 -14.69 -7.45
C GLY A 53 23.22 -13.33 -8.17
N PRO A 54 24.44 -12.76 -8.19
CA PRO A 54 24.72 -11.47 -8.86
C PRO A 54 24.34 -11.38 -10.34
N SER A 55 24.19 -12.51 -11.04
CA SER A 55 23.78 -12.56 -12.44
C SER A 55 22.35 -12.04 -12.68
N ALA A 56 21.53 -11.95 -11.63
CA ALA A 56 20.18 -11.39 -11.70
C ALA A 56 20.15 -9.85 -11.83
N ILE A 57 21.21 -9.15 -11.39
CA ILE A 57 21.24 -7.68 -11.33
C ILE A 57 21.06 -6.99 -12.69
N PRO A 58 21.74 -7.41 -13.79
CA PRO A 58 21.52 -6.82 -15.10
C PRO A 58 20.08 -6.96 -15.61
N ALA A 59 19.43 -8.09 -15.32
CA ALA A 59 18.03 -8.30 -15.70
C ALA A 59 17.07 -7.38 -14.91
N LEU A 60 17.31 -7.21 -13.61
CA LEU A 60 16.57 -6.24 -12.79
C LEU A 60 16.75 -4.81 -13.29
N ALA A 61 17.99 -4.42 -13.64
CA ALA A 61 18.29 -3.10 -14.18
C ALA A 61 17.60 -2.86 -15.54
N ALA A 62 17.58 -3.86 -16.42
CA ALA A 62 16.90 -3.78 -17.72
C ALA A 62 15.37 -3.65 -17.59
N ALA A 63 14.76 -4.29 -16.59
CA ALA A 63 13.32 -4.23 -16.35
C ALA A 63 12.88 -2.97 -15.58
N LEU A 64 13.80 -2.27 -14.92
CA LEU A 64 13.49 -1.14 -14.03
C LEU A 64 12.70 -0.01 -14.71
N PRO A 65 13.03 0.46 -15.94
CA PRO A 65 12.26 1.53 -16.59
C PRO A 65 10.79 1.16 -16.82
N ALA A 66 10.52 -0.08 -17.20
CA ALA A 66 9.16 -0.57 -17.39
C ALA A 66 8.40 -0.65 -16.05
N ALA A 67 9.06 -1.14 -14.99
CA ALA A 67 8.48 -1.21 -13.65
C ALA A 67 8.18 0.19 -13.06
N LEU A 68 9.04 1.18 -13.32
CA LEU A 68 8.80 2.56 -12.91
C LEU A 68 7.63 3.20 -13.66
N ALA A 69 7.45 2.86 -14.93
CA ALA A 69 6.35 3.36 -15.76
C ALA A 69 4.98 2.79 -15.35
N THR A 70 4.92 1.55 -14.88
CA THR A 70 3.66 0.94 -14.39
C THR A 70 3.27 1.42 -12.99
N ALA A 71 4.21 2.02 -12.25
CA ALA A 71 4.04 2.43 -10.85
C ALA A 71 3.58 1.28 -9.92
N ASP A 72 3.91 0.03 -10.27
CA ASP A 72 3.60 -1.13 -9.42
C ASP A 72 4.53 -1.16 -8.19
N ALA A 73 4.00 -0.67 -7.06
CA ALA A 73 4.71 -0.60 -5.80
C ALA A 73 5.10 -1.99 -5.24
N ALA A 74 4.39 -3.06 -5.59
CA ALA A 74 4.72 -4.42 -5.15
C ALA A 74 5.93 -4.96 -5.94
N LEU A 75 5.90 -4.81 -7.27
CA LEU A 75 7.02 -5.17 -8.13
C LEU A 75 8.30 -4.41 -7.74
N LEU A 76 8.23 -3.09 -7.61
CA LEU A 76 9.38 -2.26 -7.22
C LEU A 76 9.98 -2.67 -5.88
N ARG A 77 9.13 -3.02 -4.91
CA ARG A 77 9.57 -3.52 -3.60
C ARG A 77 10.29 -4.85 -3.71
N ARG A 78 9.74 -5.80 -4.45
CA ARG A 78 10.32 -7.14 -4.64
C ARG A 78 11.64 -7.05 -5.41
N MET A 79 11.71 -6.20 -6.44
CA MET A 79 12.97 -5.91 -7.16
C MET A 79 14.04 -5.32 -6.24
N ALA A 80 13.70 -4.34 -5.41
CA ALA A 80 14.63 -3.74 -4.45
C ALA A 80 15.09 -4.74 -3.37
N GLN A 81 14.18 -5.62 -2.90
CA GLN A 81 14.51 -6.67 -1.95
C GLN A 81 15.54 -7.64 -2.53
N VAL A 82 15.32 -8.14 -3.75
CA VAL A 82 16.26 -9.06 -4.42
C VAL A 82 17.60 -8.35 -4.69
N ALA A 83 17.59 -7.12 -5.18
CA ALA A 83 18.81 -6.36 -5.41
C ALA A 83 19.62 -6.17 -4.10
N GLY A 84 18.94 -5.86 -3.00
CA GLY A 84 19.55 -5.65 -1.68
C GLY A 84 20.18 -6.89 -1.04
N LEU A 85 19.96 -8.09 -1.58
CA LEU A 85 20.64 -9.31 -1.11
C LEU A 85 22.12 -9.34 -1.53
N PHE A 86 22.49 -8.61 -2.59
CA PHE A 86 23.81 -8.71 -3.20
C PHE A 86 24.62 -7.43 -3.00
N ASP A 87 25.81 -7.57 -2.41
CA ASP A 87 26.80 -6.48 -2.30
C ASP A 87 27.64 -6.40 -3.58
N THR A 88 27.06 -5.82 -4.64
CA THR A 88 27.74 -5.63 -5.92
C THR A 88 27.62 -4.19 -6.41
N PRO A 89 28.58 -3.69 -7.22
CA PRO A 89 28.47 -2.36 -7.83
C PRO A 89 27.18 -2.15 -8.62
N GLY A 90 26.73 -3.18 -9.36
CA GLY A 90 25.47 -3.12 -10.11
C GLY A 90 24.25 -3.00 -9.21
N SER A 91 24.22 -3.72 -8.08
CA SER A 91 23.13 -3.59 -7.09
C SER A 91 23.14 -2.18 -6.48
N ARG A 92 24.31 -1.67 -6.06
CA ARG A 92 24.43 -0.30 -5.52
C ARG A 92 23.92 0.75 -6.50
N GLN A 93 24.32 0.67 -7.77
CA GLN A 93 23.85 1.59 -8.82
C GLN A 93 22.33 1.55 -8.98
N LEU A 94 21.72 0.35 -9.01
CA LEU A 94 20.28 0.17 -9.10
C LEU A 94 19.56 0.79 -7.89
N MET A 95 20.12 0.63 -6.68
CA MET A 95 19.54 1.20 -5.46
C MET A 95 19.61 2.73 -5.43
N VAL A 96 20.73 3.32 -5.84
CA VAL A 96 20.86 4.78 -6.00
C VAL A 96 19.87 5.29 -7.04
N GLU A 97 19.66 4.56 -8.13
CA GLU A 97 18.68 4.90 -9.15
C GLU A 97 17.23 4.88 -8.63
N LEU A 98 16.88 3.87 -7.83
CA LEU A 98 15.57 3.82 -7.16
C LEU A 98 15.40 4.96 -6.14
N ILE A 99 16.44 5.30 -5.37
CA ILE A 99 16.39 6.35 -4.34
C ILE A 99 16.24 7.74 -4.98
N ARG A 100 16.98 8.03 -6.05
CA ARG A 100 16.94 9.33 -6.74
C ARG A 100 15.65 9.57 -7.54
N ASN A 101 14.95 8.50 -7.89
CA ASN A 101 13.76 8.55 -8.74
C ASN A 101 12.63 9.39 -8.10
N GLU A 102 11.73 9.93 -8.92
CA GLU A 102 10.55 10.67 -8.46
C GLU A 102 9.47 9.75 -7.88
N ASN A 103 9.48 8.46 -8.25
CA ASN A 103 8.59 7.45 -7.70
C ASN A 103 8.94 7.20 -6.21
N LEU A 104 8.03 7.61 -5.32
CA LEU A 104 8.22 7.53 -3.87
C LEU A 104 8.13 6.09 -3.36
N PHE A 105 7.41 5.21 -4.05
CA PHE A 105 7.36 3.79 -3.72
C PHE A 105 8.67 3.07 -4.06
N ALA A 106 9.29 3.40 -5.21
CA ALA A 106 10.63 2.95 -5.58
C ALA A 106 11.66 3.38 -4.54
N ARG A 107 11.64 4.67 -4.15
CA ARG A 107 12.52 5.20 -3.10
C ARG A 107 12.31 4.49 -1.76
N ALA A 108 11.05 4.34 -1.32
CA ALA A 108 10.73 3.65 -0.06
C ALA A 108 11.15 2.17 -0.08
N ALA A 109 10.97 1.50 -1.22
CA ALA A 109 11.43 0.14 -1.43
C ALA A 109 12.94 0.03 -1.27
N ALA A 110 13.69 0.93 -1.93
CA ALA A 110 15.14 0.91 -1.89
C ALA A 110 15.71 1.20 -0.49
N LEU A 111 15.14 2.18 0.22
CA LEU A 111 15.60 2.54 1.57
C LEU A 111 15.33 1.45 2.62
N ARG A 112 14.32 0.60 2.40
CA ARG A 112 14.00 -0.53 3.29
C ARG A 112 14.86 -1.77 3.03
N ALA A 113 15.35 -1.94 1.81
CA ALA A 113 16.20 -3.08 1.51
C ALA A 113 17.57 -2.94 2.18
N SER A 114 18.18 -4.07 2.52
CA SER A 114 19.57 -4.08 3.00
C SER A 114 20.47 -3.59 1.88
N THR A 115 21.38 -2.66 2.17
CA THR A 115 22.38 -2.24 1.19
C THR A 115 23.70 -1.92 1.90
N PRO A 116 24.83 -1.95 1.19
CA PRO A 116 26.12 -1.54 1.74
C PRO A 116 26.14 -0.05 2.10
N LYS A 117 27.20 0.38 2.80
CA LYS A 117 27.45 1.80 3.08
C LYS A 117 27.64 2.55 1.75
N PRO A 118 27.04 3.75 1.58
CA PRO A 118 27.20 4.50 0.34
C PRO A 118 28.64 4.96 0.11
N GLU A 119 29.01 5.06 -1.16
CA GLU A 119 30.25 5.73 -1.56
C GLU A 119 30.16 7.25 -1.35
N PRO A 120 31.29 7.95 -1.15
CA PRO A 120 31.28 9.41 -0.94
C PRO A 120 30.58 10.18 -2.06
N ALA A 121 30.68 9.70 -3.30
CA ALA A 121 29.99 10.29 -4.46
C ALA A 121 28.45 10.14 -4.41
N GLU A 122 27.94 9.14 -3.67
CA GLU A 122 26.51 8.87 -3.51
C GLU A 122 25.89 9.73 -2.40
N ALA A 123 26.69 10.19 -1.44
CA ALA A 123 26.23 11.02 -0.31
C ALA A 123 25.55 12.32 -0.80
N ALA A 124 26.13 13.01 -1.80
CA ALA A 124 25.55 14.22 -2.37
C ALA A 124 24.17 13.98 -3.01
N VAL A 125 23.96 12.79 -3.60
CA VAL A 125 22.66 12.39 -4.16
C VAL A 125 21.64 12.25 -3.04
N PHE A 126 22.00 11.59 -1.94
CA PHE A 126 21.10 11.38 -0.81
C PHE A 126 20.77 12.69 -0.08
N GLU A 127 21.72 13.61 0.08
CA GLU A 127 21.46 14.95 0.61
C GLU A 127 20.45 15.71 -0.25
N THR A 128 20.59 15.64 -1.58
CA THR A 128 19.62 16.24 -2.52
C THR A 128 18.23 15.63 -2.35
N VAL A 129 18.15 14.31 -2.15
CA VAL A 129 16.88 13.61 -1.92
C VAL A 129 16.27 13.98 -0.56
N VAL A 130 17.08 14.16 0.50
CA VAL A 130 16.61 14.66 1.80
C VAL A 130 15.94 16.03 1.63
N GLN A 131 16.55 16.94 0.88
CA GLN A 131 15.94 18.25 0.61
C GLN A 131 14.60 18.10 -0.12
N ARG A 132 14.51 17.22 -1.13
CA ARG A 132 13.24 16.96 -1.84
C ARG A 132 12.15 16.41 -0.91
N GLU A 133 12.48 15.52 0.01
CA GLU A 133 11.54 14.99 1.01
C GLU A 133 11.06 16.07 1.98
N LEU A 134 11.94 16.96 2.43
CA LEU A 134 11.57 18.09 3.29
C LEU A 134 10.66 19.09 2.55
N GLN A 135 10.92 19.32 1.26
CA GLN A 135 10.07 20.16 0.42
C GLN A 135 8.67 19.56 0.22
N LEU A 136 8.59 18.24 0.01
CA LEU A 136 7.32 17.53 -0.05
C LEU A 136 6.58 17.59 1.31
N ALA A 137 7.29 17.38 2.42
CA ALA A 137 6.72 17.49 3.76
C ALA A 137 6.08 18.86 4.01
N ARG A 138 6.77 19.95 3.62
CA ARG A 138 6.23 21.30 3.67
C ARG A 138 4.90 21.40 2.91
N GLN A 139 4.86 20.91 1.68
CA GLN A 139 3.64 20.95 0.85
C GLN A 139 2.49 20.18 1.49
N LEU A 140 2.76 18.98 2.02
CA LEU A 140 1.72 18.16 2.65
C LEU A 140 1.25 18.73 3.99
N LEU A 141 2.11 19.41 4.76
CA LEU A 141 1.72 20.08 6.00
C LEU A 141 0.76 21.26 5.75
N HIS A 142 1.07 22.10 4.76
CA HIS A 142 0.15 23.17 4.30
C HIS A 142 -1.17 22.59 3.80
N GLY A 143 -1.09 21.51 3.02
CA GLY A 143 -2.25 20.77 2.57
C GLY A 143 -3.10 20.23 3.70
N GLN A 144 -2.48 19.58 4.69
CA GLN A 144 -3.17 19.00 5.83
C GLN A 144 -3.88 20.05 6.68
N ALA A 145 -3.34 21.26 6.77
CA ALA A 145 -3.94 22.37 7.51
C ALA A 145 -5.20 22.94 6.83
N THR A 146 -5.35 22.78 5.51
CA THR A 146 -6.40 23.41 4.69
C THR A 146 -7.37 22.42 4.06
N ALA A 147 -7.01 21.13 3.99
CA ALA A 147 -7.80 20.10 3.35
C ALA A 147 -9.05 19.68 4.16
N PRO A 148 -10.07 19.12 3.49
CA PRO A 148 -11.18 18.44 4.17
C PRO A 148 -10.68 17.35 5.12
N VAL A 149 -11.44 17.08 6.19
CA VAL A 149 -11.04 16.16 7.28
C VAL A 149 -10.53 14.81 6.79
N VAL A 150 -11.20 14.21 5.79
CA VAL A 150 -10.82 12.89 5.27
C VAL A 150 -9.48 12.94 4.52
N LEU A 151 -9.26 13.96 3.69
CA LEU A 151 -7.99 14.16 2.99
C LEU A 151 -6.87 14.54 3.98
N ALA A 152 -7.15 15.36 4.99
CA ALA A 152 -6.18 15.71 6.03
C ALA A 152 -5.69 14.48 6.83
N LYS A 153 -6.57 13.50 7.09
CA LYS A 153 -6.19 12.20 7.68
C LYS A 153 -5.32 11.38 6.73
N ALA A 154 -5.67 11.33 5.44
CA ALA A 154 -4.86 10.64 4.44
C ALA A 154 -3.45 11.26 4.30
N LEU A 155 -3.35 12.59 4.33
CA LEU A 155 -2.07 13.31 4.31
C LEU A 155 -1.21 13.03 5.57
N ALA A 156 -1.84 12.75 6.72
CA ALA A 156 -1.11 12.35 7.92
C ALA A 156 -0.34 11.03 7.70
N TYR A 157 -0.96 10.08 6.98
CA TYR A 157 -0.32 8.83 6.60
C TYR A 157 0.87 9.06 5.66
N GLU A 158 0.71 9.92 4.66
CA GLU A 158 1.80 10.26 3.74
C GLU A 158 2.98 10.95 4.45
N LEU A 159 2.70 11.82 5.42
CA LEU A 159 3.72 12.45 6.28
C LEU A 159 4.50 11.42 7.10
N GLN A 160 3.85 10.37 7.60
CA GLN A 160 4.53 9.24 8.26
C GLN A 160 5.42 8.47 7.27
N GLY A 161 4.97 8.34 6.01
CA GLY A 161 5.78 7.81 4.91
C GLY A 161 7.05 8.65 4.67
N ILE A 162 6.92 9.98 4.67
CA ILE A 162 8.07 10.90 4.54
C ILE A 162 9.03 10.73 5.72
N GLN A 163 8.54 10.68 6.96
CA GLN A 163 9.38 10.44 8.14
C GLN A 163 10.19 9.15 7.99
N SER A 164 9.55 8.07 7.55
CA SER A 164 10.21 6.77 7.35
C SER A 164 11.29 6.84 6.27
N ARG A 165 11.04 7.55 5.15
CA ARG A 165 12.04 7.74 4.09
C ARG A 165 13.18 8.65 4.52
N LEU A 166 12.90 9.72 5.28
CA LEU A 166 13.93 10.58 5.86
C LEU A 166 14.86 9.78 6.78
N PHE A 167 14.32 9.00 7.72
CA PHE A 167 15.16 8.13 8.56
C PHE A 167 15.94 7.12 7.72
N GLY A 168 15.32 6.52 6.70
CA GLY A 168 16.02 5.63 5.76
C GLY A 168 17.22 6.30 5.09
N LEU A 169 17.08 7.56 4.65
CA LEU A 169 18.18 8.34 4.07
C LEU A 169 19.25 8.68 5.11
N LEU A 170 18.84 9.09 6.31
CA LEU A 170 19.77 9.43 7.40
C LEU A 170 20.59 8.22 7.86
N VAL A 171 20.00 7.02 7.90
CA VAL A 171 20.73 5.76 8.19
C VAL A 171 21.83 5.51 7.16
N ARG A 172 21.69 6.01 5.92
CA ARG A 172 22.72 5.89 4.88
C ARG A 172 23.78 6.96 4.94
N LEU A 173 23.40 8.19 5.28
CA LEU A 173 24.30 9.33 5.35
C LEU A 173 25.14 9.36 6.64
N TYR A 174 24.58 8.88 7.75
CA TYR A 174 25.17 8.97 9.09
C TYR A 174 25.33 7.57 9.72
N SER A 175 25.75 7.50 10.98
CA SER A 175 25.98 6.25 11.72
C SER A 175 24.70 5.39 11.79
N PRO A 176 24.65 4.21 11.11
CA PRO A 176 23.42 3.44 10.98
C PRO A 176 22.83 3.00 12.32
N GLN A 177 23.69 2.62 13.26
CA GLN A 177 23.30 2.13 14.58
C GLN A 177 22.61 3.22 15.41
N LEU A 178 23.20 4.42 15.46
CA LEU A 178 22.69 5.54 16.26
C LEU A 178 21.37 6.08 15.69
N ILE A 179 21.27 6.22 14.36
CA ILE A 179 20.03 6.67 13.72
C ILE A 179 18.92 5.62 13.87
N ALA A 180 19.22 4.33 13.74
CA ALA A 180 18.23 3.26 13.92
C ALA A 180 17.75 3.13 15.37
N GLU A 181 18.63 3.40 16.36
CA GLU A 181 18.23 3.50 17.76
C GLU A 181 17.32 4.71 18.00
N ALA A 182 17.70 5.89 17.50
CA ALA A 182 16.88 7.09 17.60
C ALA A 182 15.50 6.88 16.94
N GLN A 183 15.46 6.29 15.74
CA GLN A 183 14.21 5.99 15.04
C GLN A 183 13.30 5.07 15.85
N ARG A 184 13.85 4.00 16.45
CA ARG A 184 13.07 3.07 17.29
C ARG A 184 12.48 3.79 18.49
N ASN A 185 13.26 4.61 19.19
CA ASN A 185 12.80 5.32 20.38
C ASN A 185 11.79 6.43 20.05
N VAL A 186 11.96 7.13 18.93
CA VAL A 186 11.04 8.19 18.50
C VAL A 186 9.71 7.60 18.00
N MET A 187 9.75 6.55 17.17
CA MET A 187 8.53 6.05 16.50
C MET A 187 7.71 5.05 17.34
N ALA A 188 8.32 4.36 18.33
CA ALA A 188 7.66 3.27 19.04
C ALA A 188 6.74 3.69 20.22
N HIS A 189 6.23 4.93 20.26
CA HIS A 189 5.50 5.45 21.44
C HIS A 189 6.30 5.24 22.74
N ALA A 190 7.63 5.43 22.67
CA ALA A 190 8.49 5.27 23.83
C ALA A 190 8.14 6.32 24.90
N ALA A 191 8.53 6.03 26.14
CA ALA A 191 8.41 7.00 27.24
C ALA A 191 9.05 8.35 26.85
N PRO A 192 8.49 9.49 27.29
CA PRO A 192 8.95 10.83 26.90
C PRO A 192 10.46 11.02 27.05
N GLU A 193 11.02 10.51 28.15
CA GLU A 193 12.46 10.56 28.44
C GLU A 193 13.32 9.92 27.33
N ARG A 194 12.89 8.77 26.78
CA ARG A 194 13.63 8.10 25.70
C ARG A 194 13.50 8.83 24.37
N GLN A 195 12.39 9.54 24.17
CA GLN A 195 12.20 10.39 22.99
C GLN A 195 13.13 11.61 23.07
N ASP A 196 13.25 12.24 24.23
CA ASP A 196 14.14 13.38 24.45
C ASP A 196 15.61 12.98 24.25
N THR A 197 16.05 11.86 24.82
CA THR A 197 17.41 11.33 24.58
C THR A 197 17.66 11.04 23.09
N ALA A 198 16.68 10.46 22.39
CA ALA A 198 16.83 10.19 20.96
C ALA A 198 16.91 11.48 20.13
N LEU A 199 16.13 12.50 20.48
CA LEU A 199 16.18 13.82 19.83
C LEU A 199 17.49 14.55 20.12
N GLU A 200 18.04 14.43 21.32
CA GLU A 200 19.35 14.99 21.67
C GLU A 200 20.47 14.33 20.87
N LEU A 201 20.47 12.99 20.77
CA LEU A 201 21.42 12.25 19.95
C LEU A 201 21.36 12.68 18.47
N LEU A 202 20.16 12.83 17.92
CA LEU A 202 19.99 13.28 16.53
C LEU A 202 20.58 14.69 16.31
N SER A 203 20.43 15.60 17.27
CA SER A 203 20.94 16.98 17.15
C SER A 203 22.46 17.06 16.96
N HIS A 204 23.21 16.11 17.51
CA HIS A 204 24.66 16.03 17.36
C HIS A 204 25.12 15.32 16.07
N LEU A 205 24.23 14.54 15.44
CA LEU A 205 24.58 13.68 14.30
C LEU A 205 24.27 14.31 12.94
N ILE A 206 23.19 15.10 12.84
CA ILE A 206 22.69 15.61 11.57
C ILE A 206 22.71 17.15 11.51
N PRO A 207 22.81 17.76 10.33
CA PRO A 207 22.81 19.21 10.18
C PRO A 207 21.60 19.87 10.84
N GLN A 208 21.84 20.98 11.54
CA GLN A 208 20.83 21.74 12.30
C GLN A 208 19.51 21.98 11.51
N PRO A 209 19.53 22.40 10.23
CA PRO A 209 18.28 22.66 9.51
C PRO A 209 17.45 21.40 9.27
N VAL A 210 18.12 20.26 9.01
CA VAL A 210 17.47 18.96 8.80
C VAL A 210 16.89 18.45 10.12
N TYR A 211 17.65 18.59 11.21
CA TYR A 211 17.20 18.24 12.56
C TYR A 211 15.93 19.00 12.96
N GLN A 212 15.92 20.33 12.80
CA GLN A 212 14.77 21.16 13.18
C GLN A 212 13.51 20.81 12.38
N CYS A 213 13.65 20.51 11.09
CA CYS A 213 12.54 20.04 10.27
C CYS A 213 12.03 18.68 10.73
N LEU A 214 12.94 17.74 11.02
CA LEU A 214 12.59 16.41 11.49
C LEU A 214 11.89 16.47 12.86
N GLN A 215 12.41 17.25 13.80
CA GLN A 215 11.81 17.49 15.11
C GLN A 215 10.38 18.05 14.97
N THR A 216 10.19 19.03 14.07
CA THR A 216 8.87 19.61 13.80
C THR A 216 7.89 18.58 13.23
N LEU A 217 8.36 17.69 12.33
CA LEU A 217 7.52 16.62 11.79
C LEU A 217 7.08 15.63 12.86
N LEU A 218 8.01 15.25 13.73
CA LEU A 218 7.81 14.26 14.79
C LEU A 218 6.97 14.78 15.96
N GLY A 219 7.00 16.10 16.22
CA GLY A 219 6.25 16.71 17.31
C GLY A 219 4.74 16.54 17.21
N THR A 220 4.01 16.83 18.29
CA THR A 220 2.55 16.70 18.38
C THR A 220 1.80 17.99 18.01
N ALA A 221 2.52 19.03 17.58
CA ALA A 221 1.97 20.32 17.21
C ALA A 221 0.90 20.21 16.09
N PRO A 222 -0.10 21.12 16.05
CA PRO A 222 -1.11 21.09 15.01
C PRO A 222 -0.49 21.35 13.61
N PRO A 223 -1.11 20.83 12.53
CA PRO A 223 -0.54 20.88 11.18
C PRO A 223 -0.16 22.29 10.72
N LEU A 224 -0.98 23.30 11.03
CA LEU A 224 -0.72 24.69 10.66
C LEU A 224 0.53 25.26 11.36
N ALA A 225 0.76 24.91 12.63
CA ALA A 225 1.95 25.35 13.36
C ALA A 225 3.20 24.70 12.78
N LYS A 226 3.14 23.40 12.45
CA LYS A 226 4.21 22.69 11.75
C LYS A 226 4.51 23.30 10.39
N ALA A 227 3.49 23.64 9.60
CA ALA A 227 3.65 24.28 8.29
C ALA A 227 4.40 25.62 8.38
N ARG A 228 4.01 26.48 9.34
CA ARG A 228 4.69 27.77 9.59
C ARG A 228 6.14 27.59 10.02
N ALA A 229 6.42 26.62 10.88
CA ALA A 229 7.79 26.31 11.30
C ALA A 229 8.63 25.84 10.10
N PHE A 230 8.07 25.02 9.20
CA PHE A 230 8.74 24.64 7.95
C PHE A 230 9.04 25.81 7.03
N ASP A 231 8.13 26.78 6.91
CA ASP A 231 8.35 27.99 6.10
C ASP A 231 9.49 28.86 6.67
N GLN A 232 9.62 28.93 7.99
CA GLN A 232 10.72 29.63 8.65
C GLN A 232 12.06 28.92 8.45
N LEU A 233 12.08 27.60 8.50
CA LEU A 233 13.29 26.78 8.39
C LEU A 233 13.81 26.65 6.95
N LEU A 234 12.91 26.48 5.98
CA LEU A 234 13.26 26.25 4.58
C LEU A 234 13.24 27.54 3.73
N GLY A 235 12.77 28.65 4.31
CA GLY A 235 12.52 29.88 3.58
C GLY A 235 11.24 29.85 2.73
N PRO A 236 10.88 30.98 2.10
CA PRO A 236 9.68 31.07 1.27
C PRO A 236 9.75 30.08 0.10
N PRO A 237 8.62 29.48 -0.30
CA PRO A 237 8.62 28.59 -1.46
C PRO A 237 9.00 29.37 -2.73
N PRO A 238 9.80 28.78 -3.63
CA PRO A 238 10.23 29.46 -4.86
C PRO A 238 9.06 29.77 -5.80
N THR A 239 7.97 29.02 -5.69
CA THR A 239 6.73 29.20 -6.43
C THR A 239 5.53 29.05 -5.48
N ALA A 240 4.40 29.65 -5.85
CA ALA A 240 3.16 29.45 -5.10
C ALA A 240 2.84 27.95 -5.02
N LEU A 241 2.55 27.46 -3.81
CA LEU A 241 2.24 26.06 -3.61
C LEU A 241 0.88 25.74 -4.25
N PRO A 242 0.80 24.72 -5.13
CA PRO A 242 -0.49 24.31 -5.67
C PRO A 242 -1.39 23.78 -4.56
N PRO A 243 -2.72 23.80 -4.74
CA PRO A 243 -3.64 23.13 -3.83
C PRO A 243 -3.23 21.66 -3.63
N VAL A 244 -3.30 21.16 -2.41
CA VAL A 244 -2.78 19.80 -2.12
C VAL A 244 -3.50 18.70 -2.90
N ALA A 245 -4.80 18.85 -3.17
CA ALA A 245 -5.54 17.92 -4.01
C ALA A 245 -4.99 17.87 -5.45
N GLU A 246 -4.56 19.01 -5.98
CA GLU A 246 -3.91 19.10 -7.29
C GLU A 246 -2.51 18.50 -7.26
N LEU A 247 -1.70 18.81 -6.24
CA LEU A 247 -0.38 18.19 -6.06
C LEU A 247 -0.47 16.67 -6.06
N VAL A 248 -1.39 16.12 -5.26
CA VAL A 248 -1.59 14.67 -5.14
C VAL A 248 -2.09 14.05 -6.44
N ALA A 249 -3.06 14.68 -7.10
CA ALA A 249 -3.58 14.20 -8.38
C ALA A 249 -2.53 14.25 -9.50
N VAL A 250 -1.67 15.28 -9.53
CA VAL A 250 -0.66 15.46 -10.58
C VAL A 250 0.54 14.51 -10.40
N GLN A 251 1.08 14.35 -9.19
CA GLN A 251 2.17 13.38 -8.97
C GLN A 251 1.65 11.93 -9.01
N GLY A 252 0.42 11.70 -8.58
CA GLY A 252 -0.36 10.53 -8.89
C GLY A 252 0.16 9.21 -8.31
N LEU A 253 -0.02 8.13 -9.10
CA LEU A 253 0.21 6.72 -8.74
C LEU A 253 1.64 6.39 -8.33
N ALA A 254 2.62 7.21 -8.69
CA ALA A 254 4.02 7.00 -8.34
C ALA A 254 4.40 7.59 -6.97
N ALA A 255 3.56 8.46 -6.40
CA ALA A 255 3.90 9.24 -5.21
C ALA A 255 3.00 8.93 -4.00
N PHE A 256 1.71 8.73 -4.22
CA PHE A 256 0.72 8.70 -3.13
C PHE A 256 -0.05 7.39 -3.07
N ALA A 257 -0.47 7.00 -1.86
CA ALA A 257 -1.26 5.80 -1.67
C ALA A 257 -2.64 5.89 -2.33
N ASP A 258 -3.20 4.73 -2.70
CA ASP A 258 -4.48 4.62 -3.40
C ASP A 258 -5.62 5.37 -2.69
N TRP A 259 -5.68 5.27 -1.36
CA TRP A 259 -6.66 6.00 -0.55
C TRP A 259 -6.47 7.51 -0.61
N THR A 260 -5.23 7.99 -0.48
CA THR A 260 -4.89 9.42 -0.57
C THR A 260 -5.26 9.98 -1.95
N LEU A 261 -4.98 9.23 -3.02
CA LEU A 261 -5.37 9.59 -4.38
C LEU A 261 -6.89 9.66 -4.54
N ALA A 262 -7.63 8.68 -4.04
CA ALA A 262 -9.09 8.69 -4.09
C ALA A 262 -9.68 9.95 -3.41
N GLN A 263 -9.18 10.30 -2.21
CA GLN A 263 -9.63 11.49 -1.48
C GLN A 263 -9.19 12.80 -2.15
N ALA A 264 -8.00 12.82 -2.77
CA ALA A 264 -7.55 13.97 -3.52
C ALA A 264 -8.37 14.19 -4.78
N LEU A 265 -8.66 13.14 -5.56
CA LEU A 265 -9.52 13.19 -6.75
C LEU A 265 -10.95 13.65 -6.41
N GLU A 266 -11.43 13.33 -5.20
CA GLU A 266 -12.70 13.84 -4.70
C GLU A 266 -12.67 15.36 -4.44
N ALA A 267 -11.59 15.85 -3.83
CA ALA A 267 -11.43 17.26 -3.49
C ALA A 267 -10.85 18.13 -4.64
N TRP A 268 -10.38 17.50 -5.72
CA TRP A 268 -9.63 18.18 -6.77
C TRP A 268 -10.54 18.95 -7.72
N LYS A 269 -10.15 20.21 -7.99
CA LYS A 269 -10.77 21.07 -8.99
C LYS A 269 -9.74 21.30 -10.11
N PRO A 270 -9.73 20.45 -11.15
CA PRO A 270 -8.73 20.53 -12.21
C PRO A 270 -8.85 21.83 -13.01
N THR A 271 -7.72 22.31 -13.52
CA THR A 271 -7.65 23.42 -14.47
C THR A 271 -7.34 22.88 -15.86
N ALA A 272 -7.46 23.71 -16.90
CA ALA A 272 -7.10 23.30 -18.28
C ALA A 272 -5.65 22.79 -18.39
N ALA A 273 -4.74 23.30 -17.54
CA ALA A 273 -3.33 22.87 -17.51
C ALA A 273 -3.13 21.53 -16.79
N THR A 274 -3.93 21.24 -15.76
CA THR A 274 -3.73 20.09 -14.88
C THR A 274 -4.65 18.92 -15.18
N VAL A 275 -5.73 19.12 -15.95
CA VAL A 275 -6.74 18.08 -16.25
C VAL A 275 -6.17 16.84 -16.94
N LYS A 276 -5.09 16.98 -17.74
CA LYS A 276 -4.42 15.84 -18.37
C LYS A 276 -3.92 14.80 -17.35
N ALA A 277 -3.64 15.22 -16.12
CA ALA A 277 -3.22 14.33 -15.04
C ALA A 277 -4.33 13.36 -14.58
N LEU A 278 -5.57 13.54 -15.02
CA LEU A 278 -6.67 12.59 -14.76
C LEU A 278 -6.51 11.29 -15.57
N LEU A 279 -5.82 11.33 -16.72
CA LEU A 279 -5.74 10.20 -17.66
C LEU A 279 -5.11 8.91 -17.07
N PRO A 280 -3.98 8.97 -16.33
CA PRO A 280 -3.41 7.76 -15.72
C PRO A 280 -4.35 7.14 -14.68
N HIS A 281 -5.09 7.95 -13.94
CA HIS A 281 -6.00 7.48 -12.89
C HIS A 281 -7.21 6.74 -13.44
N LEU A 282 -7.72 7.16 -14.60
CA LEU A 282 -8.81 6.46 -15.31
C LEU A 282 -8.38 5.07 -15.82
N ARG A 283 -7.07 4.82 -15.92
CA ARG A 283 -6.47 3.55 -16.33
C ARG A 283 -5.80 2.81 -15.17
N ALA A 284 -5.98 3.29 -13.94
CA ALA A 284 -5.38 2.68 -12.77
C ALA A 284 -5.88 1.23 -12.63
N GLN A 285 -4.96 0.32 -12.26
CA GLN A 285 -5.31 -1.06 -11.94
C GLN A 285 -6.14 -1.13 -10.66
N ASN A 286 -5.87 -0.24 -9.70
CA ASN A 286 -6.64 -0.16 -8.47
C ASN A 286 -8.03 0.44 -8.76
N ARG A 287 -9.05 -0.39 -8.52
CA ARG A 287 -10.46 -0.03 -8.71
C ARG A 287 -10.87 1.22 -7.94
N LEU A 288 -10.39 1.41 -6.71
CA LEU A 288 -10.71 2.59 -5.89
C LEU A 288 -10.30 3.89 -6.58
N VAL A 289 -9.07 3.92 -7.12
CA VAL A 289 -8.54 5.10 -7.81
C VAL A 289 -9.31 5.33 -9.11
N ARG A 290 -9.58 4.26 -9.85
CA ARG A 290 -10.32 4.32 -11.12
C ARG A 290 -11.75 4.84 -10.93
N GLU A 291 -12.51 4.30 -9.98
CA GLU A 291 -13.86 4.76 -9.65
C GLU A 291 -13.86 6.22 -9.22
N SER A 292 -12.90 6.63 -8.39
CA SER A 292 -12.76 8.02 -7.95
C SER A 292 -12.42 8.96 -9.10
N ALA A 293 -11.61 8.52 -10.06
CA ALA A 293 -11.27 9.28 -11.26
C ALA A 293 -12.48 9.42 -12.21
N ILE A 294 -13.28 8.36 -12.36
CA ILE A 294 -14.54 8.40 -13.14
C ILE A 294 -15.53 9.37 -12.48
N ALA A 295 -15.66 9.33 -11.14
CA ALA A 295 -16.51 10.27 -10.41
C ALA A 295 -16.03 11.73 -10.60
N ALA A 296 -14.72 11.96 -10.53
CA ALA A 296 -14.13 13.27 -10.81
C ALA A 296 -14.41 13.74 -12.24
N LEU A 297 -14.31 12.84 -13.23
CA LEU A 297 -14.63 13.12 -14.63
C LEU A 297 -16.10 13.51 -14.80
N ARG A 298 -17.05 12.78 -14.19
CA ARG A 298 -18.49 13.10 -14.26
C ARG A 298 -18.76 14.49 -13.68
N ARG A 299 -18.24 14.78 -12.49
CA ARG A 299 -18.33 16.12 -11.88
C ARG A 299 -17.74 17.21 -12.78
N LEU A 300 -16.66 16.91 -13.48
CA LEU A 300 -15.98 17.86 -14.37
C LEU A 300 -16.83 18.14 -15.63
N ALA A 301 -17.42 17.10 -16.23
CA ALA A 301 -18.34 17.25 -17.36
C ALA A 301 -19.57 18.10 -17.00
N GLU A 302 -20.11 17.94 -15.79
CA GLU A 302 -21.27 18.68 -15.28
C GLU A 302 -20.93 20.13 -14.90
N ASN A 303 -19.83 20.34 -14.17
CA ASN A 303 -19.54 21.64 -13.53
C ASN A 303 -18.54 22.52 -14.31
N GLN A 304 -17.74 21.95 -15.22
CA GLN A 304 -16.65 22.65 -15.93
C GLN A 304 -16.50 22.18 -17.39
N PRO A 305 -17.46 22.48 -18.29
CA PRO A 305 -17.47 21.95 -19.65
C PRO A 305 -16.26 22.38 -20.49
N VAL A 306 -15.70 23.57 -20.26
CA VAL A 306 -14.49 24.05 -20.94
C VAL A 306 -13.27 23.21 -20.59
N VAL A 307 -13.10 22.88 -19.31
CA VAL A 307 -11.99 22.02 -18.84
C VAL A 307 -12.22 20.58 -19.33
N HIS A 308 -13.47 20.13 -19.43
CA HIS A 308 -13.81 18.83 -19.99
C HIS A 308 -13.42 18.73 -21.47
N GLN A 309 -13.69 19.80 -22.24
CA GLN A 309 -13.27 19.88 -23.63
C GLN A 309 -11.75 19.92 -23.78
N ALA A 310 -11.04 20.59 -22.87
CA ALA A 310 -9.58 20.55 -22.83
C ALA A 310 -9.05 19.13 -22.56
N LEU A 311 -9.69 18.36 -21.67
CA LEU A 311 -9.33 16.96 -21.45
C LEU A 311 -9.52 16.11 -22.71
N LEU A 312 -10.65 16.30 -23.41
CA LEU A 312 -10.95 15.60 -24.66
C LEU A 312 -9.87 15.83 -25.73
N HIS A 313 -9.27 17.02 -25.78
CA HIS A 313 -8.16 17.29 -26.69
C HIS A 313 -6.90 16.48 -26.36
N HIS A 314 -6.66 16.19 -25.09
CA HIS A 314 -5.55 15.35 -24.63
C HIS A 314 -5.91 13.86 -24.58
N TRP A 315 -7.16 13.50 -24.91
CA TRP A 315 -7.66 12.15 -24.80
C TRP A 315 -6.99 11.24 -25.84
N PRO A 316 -6.33 10.15 -25.43
CA PRO A 316 -5.67 9.27 -26.39
C PRO A 316 -6.69 8.60 -27.31
N HIS A 317 -6.44 8.59 -28.62
CA HIS A 317 -7.33 7.94 -29.59
C HIS A 317 -7.56 6.44 -29.32
N ALA A 318 -6.59 5.77 -28.69
CA ALA A 318 -6.67 4.36 -28.31
C ALA A 318 -7.41 4.12 -26.98
N ALA A 319 -7.86 5.17 -26.26
CA ALA A 319 -8.58 4.97 -25.01
C ALA A 319 -10.07 4.66 -25.29
N PRO A 320 -10.70 3.79 -24.47
CA PRO A 320 -12.13 3.51 -24.62
C PRO A 320 -12.96 4.78 -24.44
N PRO A 321 -14.13 4.89 -25.09
CA PRO A 321 -15.06 6.00 -24.88
C PRO A 321 -15.45 6.12 -23.41
N PHE A 322 -15.70 7.35 -22.94
CA PHE A 322 -16.07 7.62 -21.54
C PHE A 322 -17.27 6.81 -21.05
N ALA A 323 -18.27 6.61 -21.90
CA ALA A 323 -19.44 5.80 -21.59
C ALA A 323 -19.06 4.34 -21.25
N MET A 324 -18.07 3.76 -21.94
CA MET A 324 -17.62 2.40 -21.67
C MET A 324 -16.81 2.29 -20.38
N LEU A 325 -16.07 3.33 -19.99
CA LEU A 325 -15.37 3.34 -18.70
C LEU A 325 -16.37 3.31 -17.53
N ALA A 326 -17.51 4.01 -17.68
CA ALA A 326 -18.58 4.03 -16.68
C ALA A 326 -19.31 2.67 -16.54
N ASP A 327 -19.51 1.95 -17.64
CA ASP A 327 -20.19 0.63 -17.64
C ASP A 327 -19.26 -0.55 -17.31
N SER A 328 -17.95 -0.39 -17.45
CA SER A 328 -16.97 -1.47 -17.22
C SER A 328 -16.82 -1.90 -15.76
N ASP A 329 -17.38 -1.17 -14.80
CA ASP A 329 -17.43 -1.56 -13.38
C ASP A 329 -18.77 -2.25 -13.09
N SER A 330 -18.88 -3.51 -13.51
CA SER A 330 -20.08 -4.35 -13.36
C SER A 330 -20.38 -4.79 -11.92
N ALA A 331 -19.52 -4.42 -10.97
CA ALA A 331 -19.63 -4.84 -9.59
C ALA A 331 -20.63 -3.96 -8.84
N ARG A 332 -21.56 -4.60 -8.13
CA ARG A 332 -22.68 -3.91 -7.48
C ARG A 332 -22.23 -3.05 -6.31
N VAL A 333 -21.13 -3.43 -5.66
CA VAL A 333 -20.60 -2.72 -4.50
C VAL A 333 -19.34 -1.96 -4.88
N SER A 334 -19.37 -0.63 -4.73
CA SER A 334 -18.22 0.25 -5.03
C SER A 334 -17.04 0.00 -4.10
N ALA A 335 -15.83 0.34 -4.53
CA ALA A 335 -14.62 0.18 -3.71
C ALA A 335 -14.68 1.01 -2.41
N LEU A 336 -15.23 2.23 -2.46
CA LEU A 336 -15.45 3.07 -1.27
C LEU A 336 -16.44 2.44 -0.29
N GLU A 337 -17.51 1.82 -0.81
CA GLU A 337 -18.49 1.13 0.01
C GLU A 337 -17.91 -0.13 0.66
N ARG A 338 -17.07 -0.89 -0.06
CA ARG A 338 -16.33 -2.02 0.51
C ARG A 338 -15.46 -1.59 1.70
N ILE A 339 -14.80 -0.43 1.63
CA ILE A 339 -14.04 0.13 2.78
C ILE A 339 -14.96 0.40 3.96
N ARG A 340 -16.11 1.07 3.73
CA ARG A 340 -17.07 1.36 4.81
C ARG A 340 -17.63 0.10 5.44
N ILE A 341 -17.93 -0.92 4.62
CA ILE A 341 -18.39 -2.22 5.09
C ILE A 341 -17.33 -2.88 5.97
N LEU A 342 -16.06 -2.89 5.55
CA LEU A 342 -14.96 -3.41 6.38
C LEU A 342 -14.88 -2.67 7.72
N GLN A 343 -14.97 -1.33 7.74
CA GLN A 343 -14.94 -0.53 8.99
C GLN A 343 -16.09 -0.87 9.96
N ASN A 344 -17.20 -1.43 9.47
CA ASN A 344 -18.29 -1.85 10.34
C ASN A 344 -18.07 -3.25 10.96
N THR A 345 -17.06 -3.99 10.52
CA THR A 345 -16.73 -5.31 11.09
C THR A 345 -15.85 -5.19 12.34
N ALA A 346 -16.02 -6.09 13.30
CA ALA A 346 -15.27 -6.03 14.57
C ALA A 346 -13.75 -6.20 14.39
N LEU A 347 -13.32 -6.93 13.36
CA LEU A 347 -11.90 -7.13 13.05
C LEU A 347 -11.22 -5.89 12.49
N PHE A 348 -11.97 -5.05 11.77
CA PHE A 348 -11.42 -3.94 10.99
C PHE A 348 -11.89 -2.56 11.44
N ALA A 349 -12.73 -2.46 12.49
CA ALA A 349 -13.32 -1.20 12.95
C ALA A 349 -12.31 -0.12 13.35
N GLU A 350 -11.19 -0.50 13.96
CA GLU A 350 -10.11 0.44 14.35
C GLU A 350 -8.95 0.41 13.33
N THR A 351 -9.17 -0.15 12.14
CA THR A 351 -8.17 -0.20 11.07
C THR A 351 -8.30 1.03 10.16
N PRO A 352 -7.23 1.80 9.94
CA PRO A 352 -7.26 2.99 9.08
C PRO A 352 -7.64 2.67 7.62
N GLU A 353 -8.30 3.62 6.94
CA GLU A 353 -8.82 3.45 5.58
C GLU A 353 -7.73 3.16 4.55
N HIS A 354 -6.54 3.76 4.70
CA HIS A 354 -5.39 3.50 3.82
C HIS A 354 -4.86 2.06 3.94
N VAL A 355 -5.12 1.39 5.07
CA VAL A 355 -4.81 -0.02 5.25
C VAL A 355 -5.92 -0.88 4.66
N LEU A 356 -7.18 -0.51 4.87
CA LEU A 356 -8.33 -1.22 4.29
C LEU A 356 -8.35 -1.15 2.75
N SER A 357 -7.89 -0.04 2.15
CA SER A 357 -7.77 0.09 0.70
C SER A 357 -6.82 -0.93 0.07
N ALA A 358 -5.94 -1.57 0.87
CA ALA A 358 -5.12 -2.69 0.44
C ALA A 358 -5.90 -4.01 0.31
N ILE A 359 -6.97 -4.17 1.10
CA ILE A 359 -7.76 -5.39 1.20
C ILE A 359 -8.88 -5.38 0.16
N VAL A 360 -9.44 -4.21 -0.15
CA VAL A 360 -10.54 -4.07 -1.13
C VAL A 360 -10.31 -4.79 -2.47
N PRO A 361 -9.11 -4.77 -3.09
CA PRO A 361 -8.87 -5.42 -4.37
C PRO A 361 -8.98 -6.95 -4.33
N ILE A 362 -8.77 -7.58 -3.17
CA ILE A 362 -8.84 -9.04 -3.01
C ILE A 362 -10.23 -9.51 -2.49
N MET A 363 -11.19 -8.60 -2.38
CA MET A 363 -12.56 -8.93 -2.00
C MET A 363 -13.38 -9.30 -3.24
N ASN A 364 -14.01 -10.47 -3.20
CA ASN A 364 -14.82 -11.00 -4.29
C ASN A 364 -16.32 -10.89 -3.96
N GLU A 365 -17.12 -10.42 -4.92
CA GLU A 365 -18.58 -10.48 -4.79
C GLU A 365 -19.04 -11.92 -5.05
N VAL A 366 -19.84 -12.45 -4.13
CA VAL A 366 -20.44 -13.79 -4.24
C VAL A 366 -21.94 -13.69 -4.02
N GLU A 367 -22.68 -14.43 -4.84
CA GLU A 367 -24.13 -14.48 -4.79
C GLU A 367 -24.61 -15.89 -4.47
N TYR A 368 -25.65 -15.97 -3.64
CA TYR A 368 -26.26 -17.22 -3.24
C TYR A 368 -27.78 -17.10 -3.33
N ALA A 369 -28.44 -18.08 -3.92
CA ALA A 369 -29.90 -18.18 -3.90
C ALA A 369 -30.39 -18.55 -2.49
N THR A 370 -31.70 -18.43 -2.23
CA THR A 370 -32.32 -18.92 -0.99
C THR A 370 -32.08 -20.42 -0.80
N ASP A 371 -31.94 -20.86 0.46
CA ASP A 371 -31.70 -22.25 0.87
C ASP A 371 -30.40 -22.88 0.35
N GLN A 372 -29.48 -22.08 -0.20
CA GLN A 372 -28.17 -22.52 -0.64
C GLN A 372 -27.21 -22.61 0.53
N GLN A 373 -26.51 -23.75 0.64
CA GLN A 373 -25.44 -23.92 1.61
C GLN A 373 -24.18 -23.18 1.13
N ILE A 374 -23.64 -22.30 1.97
CA ILE A 374 -22.41 -21.56 1.70
C ILE A 374 -21.19 -22.43 2.05
N PHE A 375 -21.23 -23.09 3.21
CA PHE A 375 -20.27 -24.11 3.64
C PHE A 375 -20.90 -25.02 4.70
N ALA A 376 -20.38 -26.23 4.85
CA ALA A 376 -20.74 -27.17 5.90
C ALA A 376 -19.78 -27.09 7.09
N LYS A 377 -20.27 -27.51 8.26
CA LYS A 377 -19.42 -27.81 9.42
C LYS A 377 -18.38 -28.87 9.04
N GLY A 378 -17.12 -28.62 9.41
CA GLY A 378 -15.98 -29.49 9.10
C GLY A 378 -15.33 -29.21 7.73
N ASP A 379 -15.90 -28.32 6.91
CA ASP A 379 -15.26 -27.93 5.65
C ASP A 379 -13.91 -27.27 5.91
N HIS A 380 -12.94 -27.66 5.09
CA HIS A 380 -11.61 -27.07 5.06
C HIS A 380 -11.65 -25.95 4.03
N GLY A 381 -12.02 -24.76 4.48
CA GLY A 381 -12.12 -23.58 3.63
C GLY A 381 -12.11 -22.32 4.50
N ALA A 382 -11.11 -21.48 4.30
CA ALA A 382 -10.80 -20.35 5.14
C ALA A 382 -11.13 -19.04 4.42
N ALA A 383 -12.29 -18.48 4.74
CA ALA A 383 -12.76 -17.23 4.14
C ALA A 383 -13.70 -16.51 5.11
N LEU A 384 -13.63 -15.18 5.08
CA LEU A 384 -14.57 -14.28 5.72
C LEU A 384 -15.65 -13.88 4.71
N PHE A 385 -16.90 -13.87 5.16
CA PHE A 385 -18.03 -13.36 4.37
C PHE A 385 -18.66 -12.18 5.08
N ILE A 386 -18.87 -11.09 4.36
CA ILE A 386 -19.56 -9.89 4.85
C ILE A 386 -20.82 -9.70 4.03
N LEU A 387 -21.97 -9.75 4.67
CA LEU A 387 -23.27 -9.67 4.00
C LEU A 387 -23.53 -8.22 3.57
N HIS A 388 -23.71 -8.00 2.27
CA HIS A 388 -24.19 -6.72 1.75
C HIS A 388 -25.72 -6.72 1.69
N GLU A 389 -26.32 -7.80 1.21
CA GLU A 389 -27.76 -8.02 1.18
C GLU A 389 -28.12 -9.47 1.54
N GLY A 390 -29.34 -9.69 2.01
CA GLY A 390 -29.87 -11.02 2.32
C GLY A 390 -29.75 -11.43 3.78
N GLN A 391 -29.96 -12.73 4.03
CA GLN A 391 -29.91 -13.32 5.37
C GLN A 391 -29.29 -14.73 5.31
N VAL A 392 -28.44 -15.05 6.29
CA VAL A 392 -27.77 -16.35 6.45
C VAL A 392 -28.05 -16.89 7.85
N GLY A 393 -28.41 -18.15 7.95
CA GLY A 393 -28.50 -18.89 9.20
C GLY A 393 -27.24 -19.73 9.43
N ILE A 394 -26.79 -19.80 10.68
CA ILE A 394 -25.71 -20.68 11.14
C ILE A 394 -26.29 -21.85 11.91
N PHE A 395 -25.91 -23.07 11.53
CA PHE A 395 -26.48 -24.31 12.04
C PHE A 395 -25.41 -25.28 12.53
N ASN A 396 -25.68 -25.98 13.63
CA ASN A 396 -24.87 -27.13 14.06
C ASN A 396 -25.77 -28.38 14.04
N GLY A 397 -25.66 -29.16 12.96
CA GLY A 397 -26.68 -30.16 12.63
C GLY A 397 -28.03 -29.48 12.37
N ASN A 398 -29.08 -29.90 13.08
CA ASN A 398 -30.42 -29.32 12.95
C ASN A 398 -30.66 -28.10 13.85
N LEU A 399 -29.72 -27.77 14.75
CA LEU A 399 -29.87 -26.65 15.67
C LEU A 399 -29.48 -25.33 14.99
N HIS A 400 -30.40 -24.38 14.95
CA HIS A 400 -30.15 -23.01 14.49
C HIS A 400 -29.49 -22.20 15.61
N LEU A 401 -28.25 -21.75 15.39
CA LEU A 401 -27.44 -21.04 16.38
C LEU A 401 -27.62 -19.53 16.30
N ALA A 402 -27.62 -18.97 15.09
CA ALA A 402 -27.70 -17.52 14.86
C ALA A 402 -28.16 -17.22 13.44
N THR A 403 -28.75 -16.04 13.24
CA THR A 403 -29.05 -15.46 11.93
C THR A 403 -28.25 -14.19 11.75
N PHE A 404 -27.64 -14.02 10.57
CA PHE A 404 -26.92 -12.83 10.16
C PHE A 404 -27.60 -12.17 8.97
N GLY A 405 -27.68 -10.84 8.95
CA GLY A 405 -28.24 -10.02 7.88
C GLY A 405 -27.24 -9.01 7.30
N ALA A 406 -27.74 -8.08 6.49
CA ALA A 406 -26.93 -7.04 5.86
C ALA A 406 -26.09 -6.25 6.89
N GLY A 407 -24.81 -6.03 6.57
CA GLY A 407 -23.82 -5.39 7.43
C GLY A 407 -23.15 -6.34 8.43
N GLU A 408 -23.71 -7.53 8.66
CA GLU A 408 -23.10 -8.54 9.53
C GLU A 408 -22.16 -9.46 8.75
N PHE A 409 -21.29 -10.15 9.47
CA PHE A 409 -20.24 -10.99 8.88
C PHE A 409 -20.13 -12.31 9.62
N PHE A 410 -19.63 -13.34 8.93
CA PHE A 410 -19.41 -14.66 9.51
C PHE A 410 -18.18 -15.32 8.91
N GLY A 411 -17.61 -16.29 9.66
CA GLY A 411 -16.36 -16.94 9.27
C GLY A 411 -15.09 -16.17 9.62
N GLU A 412 -15.17 -15.15 10.49
CA GLU A 412 -14.04 -14.32 10.95
C GLU A 412 -12.87 -15.14 11.49
N LEU A 413 -13.16 -16.14 12.34
CA LEU A 413 -12.13 -16.97 12.96
C LEU A 413 -11.34 -17.78 11.93
N ALA A 414 -12.00 -18.26 10.88
CA ALA A 414 -11.37 -19.02 9.81
C ALA A 414 -10.44 -18.16 8.94
N LEU A 415 -10.47 -16.83 9.05
CA LEU A 415 -9.53 -15.97 8.32
C LEU A 415 -8.13 -15.99 8.97
N LEU A 416 -8.05 -16.13 10.29
CA LEU A 416 -6.80 -16.07 11.05
C LEU A 416 -6.35 -17.44 11.59
N ASP A 417 -7.28 -18.37 11.67
CA ASP A 417 -7.06 -19.71 12.17
C ASP A 417 -7.44 -20.73 11.08
N ALA A 418 -6.61 -21.76 10.91
CA ALA A 418 -6.79 -22.80 9.90
C ALA A 418 -7.69 -23.94 10.40
N GLU A 419 -8.47 -23.72 11.46
CA GLU A 419 -9.41 -24.70 11.99
C GLU A 419 -10.59 -24.97 11.04
N PRO A 420 -11.11 -26.21 10.99
CA PRO A 420 -12.32 -26.53 10.22
C PRO A 420 -13.52 -25.69 10.65
N ARG A 421 -14.47 -25.46 9.73
CA ARG A 421 -15.70 -24.70 10.03
C ARG A 421 -16.44 -25.31 11.23
N SER A 422 -16.70 -24.49 12.25
CA SER A 422 -17.36 -24.93 13.49
C SER A 422 -18.87 -25.18 13.35
N ALA A 423 -19.48 -24.63 12.29
CA ALA A 423 -20.91 -24.73 11.99
C ALA A 423 -21.16 -24.65 10.47
N THR A 424 -22.34 -25.04 10.03
CA THR A 424 -22.83 -24.92 8.64
C THR A 424 -23.47 -23.55 8.43
N ALA A 425 -23.18 -22.89 7.31
CA ALA A 425 -23.84 -21.64 6.91
C ALA A 425 -24.77 -21.90 5.72
N ARG A 426 -26.04 -21.49 5.84
CA ARG A 426 -27.05 -21.61 4.77
C ARG A 426 -27.84 -20.32 4.63
N THR A 427 -28.12 -19.91 3.40
CA THR A 427 -28.93 -18.73 3.14
C THR A 427 -30.39 -18.95 3.54
N LEU A 428 -31.01 -17.93 4.14
CA LEU A 428 -32.44 -17.87 4.45
C LEU A 428 -33.22 -17.00 3.45
N LYS A 429 -32.50 -16.15 2.72
CA LYS A 429 -32.96 -15.27 1.64
C LYS A 429 -31.87 -15.21 0.57
N PRO A 430 -32.13 -14.70 -0.66
CA PRO A 430 -31.06 -14.44 -1.62
C PRO A 430 -30.01 -13.51 -0.99
N VAL A 431 -28.73 -13.84 -1.16
CA VAL A 431 -27.62 -13.15 -0.52
C VAL A 431 -26.65 -12.63 -1.58
N LEU A 432 -26.23 -11.38 -1.37
CA LEU A 432 -25.04 -10.79 -1.98
C LEU A 432 -24.04 -10.52 -0.86
N ALA A 433 -22.85 -11.12 -0.95
CA ALA A 433 -21.82 -11.00 0.07
C ALA A 433 -20.46 -10.66 -0.54
N LEU A 434 -19.61 -10.05 0.27
CA LEU A 434 -18.19 -9.89 -0.03
C LEU A 434 -17.42 -11.01 0.65
N ARG A 435 -16.73 -11.81 -0.16
CA ARG A 435 -15.86 -12.90 0.26
C ARG A 435 -14.41 -12.42 0.28
N LEU A 436 -13.72 -12.65 1.38
CA LEU A 436 -12.28 -12.45 1.53
C LEU A 436 -11.63 -13.80 1.85
N ASP A 437 -10.83 -14.30 0.91
CA ASP A 437 -10.13 -15.57 1.04
C ASP A 437 -8.88 -15.43 1.91
N GLN A 438 -8.59 -16.48 2.70
CA GLN A 438 -7.47 -16.49 3.62
C GLN A 438 -6.13 -16.33 2.89
N ASP A 439 -5.87 -17.13 1.85
CA ASP A 439 -4.58 -17.09 1.14
C ASP A 439 -4.27 -15.68 0.61
N ASP A 440 -5.24 -15.06 -0.07
CA ASP A 440 -5.10 -13.69 -0.60
C ASP A 440 -4.88 -12.67 0.54
N PHE A 441 -5.55 -12.86 1.67
CA PHE A 441 -5.38 -12.01 2.85
C PHE A 441 -3.99 -12.16 3.49
N TYR A 442 -3.44 -13.38 3.58
CA TYR A 442 -2.09 -13.62 4.06
C TYR A 442 -1.03 -13.05 3.10
N ASP A 443 -1.26 -13.10 1.80
CA ASP A 443 -0.40 -12.44 0.81
C ASP A 443 -0.39 -10.92 1.01
N VAL A 444 -1.56 -10.30 1.21
CA VAL A 444 -1.64 -8.87 1.54
C VAL A 444 -0.94 -8.54 2.87
N MET A 445 -1.06 -9.38 3.89
CA MET A 445 -0.33 -9.18 5.16
C MET A 445 1.20 -9.27 5.00
N GLY A 446 1.68 -10.19 4.15
CA GLY A 446 3.09 -10.32 3.82
C GLY A 446 3.63 -9.10 3.07
N ASP A 447 2.86 -8.59 2.11
CA ASP A 447 3.24 -7.43 1.31
C ASP A 447 3.01 -6.09 2.03
N ARG A 448 2.06 -6.00 2.96
CA ARG A 448 1.75 -4.80 3.74
C ARG A 448 1.73 -5.11 5.23
N PRO A 449 2.90 -5.07 5.91
CA PRO A 449 3.02 -5.35 7.34
C PRO A 449 2.13 -4.47 8.24
N GLU A 450 1.72 -3.30 7.74
CA GLU A 450 0.77 -2.41 8.41
C GLU A 450 -0.60 -3.06 8.62
N VAL A 451 -1.03 -3.92 7.69
CA VAL A 451 -2.27 -4.71 7.80
C VAL A 451 -2.18 -5.64 9.00
N LEU A 452 -1.12 -6.47 9.05
CA LEU A 452 -0.88 -7.41 10.14
C LEU A 452 -0.78 -6.71 11.51
N ARG A 453 0.01 -5.62 11.60
CA ARG A 453 0.18 -4.88 12.86
C ARG A 453 -1.14 -4.31 13.38
N ASN A 454 -1.99 -3.78 12.50
CA ASN A 454 -3.29 -3.25 12.90
C ASN A 454 -4.23 -4.36 13.38
N ILE A 455 -4.26 -5.50 12.68
CA ILE A 455 -5.08 -6.65 13.09
C ILE A 455 -4.64 -7.15 14.47
N LEU A 456 -3.33 -7.36 14.68
CA LEU A 456 -2.77 -7.77 15.98
C LEU A 456 -3.16 -6.79 17.10
N ARG A 457 -3.12 -5.47 16.82
CA ARG A 457 -3.55 -4.45 17.77
C ARG A 457 -5.03 -4.59 18.14
N VAL A 458 -5.91 -4.75 17.14
CA VAL A 458 -7.35 -4.92 17.35
C VAL A 458 -7.66 -6.17 18.17
N LEU A 459 -7.01 -7.30 17.86
CA LEU A 459 -7.16 -8.55 18.59
C LEU A 459 -6.70 -8.41 20.05
N CYS A 460 -5.53 -7.80 20.29
CA CYS A 460 -5.03 -7.53 21.63
C CYS A 460 -5.98 -6.63 22.44
N GLN A 461 -6.54 -5.57 21.84
CA GLN A 461 -7.53 -4.71 22.50
C GLN A 461 -8.81 -5.47 22.84
N ARG A 462 -9.30 -6.32 21.94
CA ARG A 462 -10.49 -7.14 22.17
C ARG A 462 -10.27 -8.15 23.31
N LEU A 463 -9.11 -8.82 23.33
CA LEU A 463 -8.75 -9.74 24.40
C LEU A 463 -8.73 -9.03 25.76
N ARG A 464 -8.16 -7.82 25.84
CA ARG A 464 -8.18 -7.00 27.07
C ARG A 464 -9.60 -6.68 27.51
N ARG A 465 -10.45 -6.17 26.59
CA ARG A 465 -11.86 -5.86 26.88
C ARG A 465 -12.65 -7.11 27.33
N GLN A 466 -12.38 -8.29 26.77
CA GLN A 466 -13.01 -9.54 27.19
C GLN A 466 -12.55 -9.96 28.60
N ASN A 467 -11.25 -9.88 28.89
CA ASN A 467 -10.72 -10.19 30.22
C ASN A 467 -11.28 -9.25 31.29
N GLU A 468 -11.37 -7.95 31.00
CA GLU A 468 -11.98 -6.95 31.89
C GLU A 468 -13.46 -7.27 32.17
N LYS A 469 -14.23 -7.67 31.14
CA LYS A 469 -15.64 -8.08 31.30
C LYS A 469 -15.78 -9.33 32.16
N MET A 470 -14.94 -10.35 31.96
CA MET A 470 -14.97 -11.57 32.76
C MET A 470 -14.64 -11.29 34.22
N GLN A 471 -13.68 -10.41 34.49
CA GLN A 471 -13.32 -9.97 35.85
C GLN A 471 -14.41 -9.13 36.52
N ALA A 472 -15.21 -8.39 35.76
CA ALA A 472 -16.33 -7.61 36.29
C ALA A 472 -17.58 -8.46 36.58
N THR A 473 -17.68 -9.65 35.98
CA THR A 473 -18.77 -10.62 36.20
C THR A 473 -18.45 -11.72 37.22
N ALA A 474 -17.21 -11.77 37.71
CA ALA A 474 -16.75 -12.65 38.78
C ALA A 474 -16.73 -11.90 40.11
#